data_AF-A0A453RJH5-F1
#
_entry.id   AF-A0A453RJH5-F1
#
_cell.length_a   1.000
_cell.length_b   1.000
_cell.length_c   1.000
_cell.angle_alpha   90.00
_cell.angle_beta   90.00
_cell.angle_gamma   90.00
#
_symmetry.space_group_name_H-M   'P 1'
#
loop_
_entity.id
_entity.type
_entity.pdbx_description
1 polymer ?
#
loop_
_entity_poly.entity_id
_entity_poly.type
_entity_poly.pdbx_seq_one_letter_code
_entity_poly.pdbx_strand_id
1 'polypeptide(L)'
;LLPFPLLITSAFALFQGLSDSEMDTGEPTGTAAAAAGGEKRAMLLRQITEEGGFAFVASAEKAAAGDLRAAEAAREMAWEQLHSGPWSEVEPAWRHAYALACLHVASLRAGDDRRAALRALDMGLIMGGDLLRAELEAAIAQVPANGNREGEGDGAGDAGRNVERWREGLSRNRDLGDALKVLPVKSLSCKRIERRTCISLETFIHDYFLRESPVILSGCIDHWPARTKWKDIKYLERIAGDRTIPVE
;
A
#
# COMPACT_ATOMS: atom_id res chain seq x y z
N LEU A 1 2.66 -24.83 0.10
CA LEU A 1 3.16 -24.19 1.34
C LEU A 1 4.37 -23.34 0.94
N LEU A 2 4.11 -22.11 0.48
CA LEU A 2 5.15 -21.12 0.22
C LEU A 2 5.18 -20.16 1.42
N PRO A 3 6.37 -19.74 1.90
CA PRO A 3 6.44 -18.76 2.96
C PRO A 3 6.28 -17.36 2.37
N PHE A 4 5.21 -16.67 2.76
CA PHE A 4 5.19 -15.20 2.84
C PHE A 4 6.30 -14.75 3.79
N PRO A 5 7.14 -13.78 3.39
CA PRO A 5 7.23 -12.60 4.26
C PRO A 5 7.63 -11.34 3.48
N LEU A 6 6.68 -10.60 2.88
CA LEU A 6 6.97 -9.22 2.42
C LEU A 6 5.82 -8.21 2.57
N LEU A 7 4.76 -8.51 3.33
CA LEU A 7 3.62 -7.59 3.49
C LEU A 7 3.56 -6.78 4.79
N ILE A 8 4.56 -6.84 5.68
CA ILE A 8 4.47 -6.15 6.99
C ILE A 8 5.34 -4.87 7.09
N THR A 9 6.19 -4.55 6.11
CA THR A 9 7.01 -3.33 6.19
C THR A 9 6.36 -2.06 5.63
N SER A 10 5.29 -2.15 4.82
CA SER A 10 4.66 -0.94 4.22
C SER A 10 3.67 -0.20 5.12
N ALA A 11 3.35 -0.70 6.32
CA ALA A 11 2.44 -0.01 7.25
C ALA A 11 3.14 0.99 8.19
N PHE A 12 4.48 0.97 8.26
CA PHE A 12 5.23 1.81 9.21
C PHE A 12 5.51 3.23 8.70
N ALA A 13 5.39 3.48 7.39
CA ALA A 13 5.71 4.77 6.77
C ALA A 13 4.63 5.86 6.99
N LEU A 14 3.50 5.55 7.63
CA LEU A 14 2.43 6.50 7.91
C LEU A 14 2.46 7.15 9.31
N PHE A 15 3.51 6.91 10.12
CA PHE A 15 3.46 7.28 11.55
C PHE A 15 4.67 7.99 12.15
N GLN A 16 5.64 8.46 11.36
CA GLN A 16 6.70 9.32 11.89
C GLN A 16 6.59 10.74 11.34
N GLY A 17 5.94 11.59 12.13
CA GLY A 17 6.07 13.03 12.09
C GLY A 17 6.29 13.54 13.51
N LEU A 18 7.35 14.34 13.68
CA LEU A 18 7.71 15.22 14.80
C LEU A 18 8.55 14.61 15.94
N SER A 19 9.87 14.72 15.77
CA SER A 19 10.76 15.19 16.84
C SER A 19 11.85 16.03 16.19
N ASP A 20 11.82 17.34 16.47
CA ASP A 20 12.86 18.30 16.08
C ASP A 20 14.18 17.98 16.79
N SER A 21 15.24 17.84 15.99
CA SER A 21 16.60 18.23 16.39
C SER A 21 17.39 18.52 15.13
N GLU A 22 17.55 19.82 14.83
CA GLU A 22 18.43 20.32 13.78
C GLU A 22 19.84 19.75 13.96
N MET A 23 20.28 18.95 12.99
CA MET A 23 21.68 18.64 12.79
C MET A 23 21.93 18.65 11.29
N ASP A 24 22.55 19.75 10.86
CA ASP A 24 22.90 20.11 9.49
C ASP A 24 23.69 18.98 8.80
N THR A 25 23.01 18.23 7.94
CA THR A 25 23.62 17.36 6.94
C THR A 25 23.20 17.87 5.58
N GLY A 26 24.15 18.49 4.89
CA GLY A 26 23.93 19.19 3.62
C GLY A 26 23.08 18.37 2.64
N GLU A 27 21.88 18.88 2.38
CA GLU A 27 21.00 18.36 1.36
C GLU A 27 21.70 18.43 -0.01
N PRO A 28 21.66 17.35 -0.81
CA PRO A 28 22.09 17.44 -2.20
C PRO A 28 21.16 18.41 -2.92
N THR A 29 21.70 19.54 -3.36
CA THR A 29 21.05 20.54 -4.22
C THR A 29 20.13 19.87 -5.24
N GLY A 30 18.86 20.32 -5.34
CA GLY A 30 17.80 19.66 -6.12
C GLY A 30 18.14 19.30 -7.58
N THR A 31 19.13 19.96 -8.16
CA THR A 31 19.69 19.66 -9.49
C THR A 31 20.34 18.26 -9.57
N ALA A 32 21.03 17.81 -8.51
CA ALA A 32 21.72 16.52 -8.48
C ALA A 32 20.72 15.34 -8.34
N ALA A 33 19.66 15.52 -7.54
CA ALA A 33 18.61 14.52 -7.39
C ALA A 33 17.78 14.34 -8.67
N ALA A 34 17.46 15.45 -9.36
CA ALA A 34 16.77 15.40 -10.65
C ALA A 34 17.64 14.73 -11.73
N ALA A 35 18.95 15.01 -11.76
CA ALA A 35 19.89 14.36 -12.67
C ALA A 35 20.00 12.85 -12.41
N ALA A 36 20.11 12.44 -11.15
CA ALA A 36 20.13 11.03 -10.75
C ALA A 36 18.83 10.29 -11.11
N GLY A 37 17.67 10.95 -10.98
CA GLY A 37 16.39 10.41 -11.44
C GLY A 37 16.32 10.22 -12.96
N GLY A 38 16.86 11.19 -13.72
CA GLY A 38 16.97 11.10 -15.18
C GLY A 38 17.83 9.93 -15.64
N GLU A 39 18.98 9.71 -14.99
CA GLU A 39 19.88 8.59 -15.30
C GLU A 39 19.23 7.22 -15.05
N LYS A 40 18.55 7.05 -13.90
CA LYS A 40 17.79 5.82 -13.59
C LYS A 40 16.74 5.49 -14.65
N ARG A 41 15.98 6.50 -15.10
CA ARG A 41 14.96 6.34 -16.14
C ARG A 41 15.58 5.98 -17.49
N ALA A 42 16.71 6.60 -17.85
CA ALA A 42 17.41 6.28 -19.09
C ALA A 42 17.96 4.84 -19.09
N MET A 43 18.54 4.39 -17.97
CA MET A 43 19.00 3.01 -17.80
C MET A 43 17.84 2.01 -17.92
N LEU A 44 16.70 2.31 -17.28
CA LEU A 44 15.49 1.48 -17.38
C LEU A 44 15.00 1.35 -18.83
N LEU A 45 14.88 2.46 -19.56
CA LEU A 45 14.42 2.43 -20.95
C LEU A 45 15.37 1.64 -21.86
N ARG A 46 16.68 1.71 -21.61
CA ARG A 46 17.66 0.87 -22.30
C ARG A 46 17.45 -0.61 -21.99
N GLN A 47 17.25 -0.98 -20.72
CA GLN A 47 17.02 -2.37 -20.34
C GLN A 47 15.74 -2.94 -20.98
N ILE A 48 14.65 -2.16 -20.97
CA ILE A 48 13.39 -2.54 -21.65
C ILE A 48 13.60 -2.67 -23.17
N THR A 49 14.47 -1.85 -23.77
CA THR A 49 14.82 -1.97 -25.19
C THR A 49 15.53 -3.29 -25.49
N GLU A 50 16.46 -3.70 -24.62
CA GLU A 50 17.20 -4.97 -24.73
C GLU A 50 16.27 -6.19 -24.63
N GLU A 51 15.17 -6.07 -23.89
CA GLU A 51 14.10 -7.08 -23.78
C GLU A 51 13.06 -7.02 -24.92
N GLY A 52 13.24 -6.14 -25.91
CA GLY A 52 12.35 -6.00 -27.07
C GLY A 52 11.16 -5.05 -26.87
N GLY A 53 11.13 -4.29 -25.77
CA GLY A 53 10.06 -3.35 -25.43
C GLY A 53 10.09 -2.02 -26.19
N PHE A 54 10.48 -2.00 -27.47
CA PHE A 54 10.66 -0.78 -28.26
C PHE A 54 9.40 0.12 -28.30
N ALA A 55 8.22 -0.49 -28.43
CA ALA A 55 6.96 0.26 -28.46
C ALA A 55 6.59 0.86 -27.09
N PHE A 56 7.03 0.23 -25.98
CA PHE A 56 6.89 0.80 -24.64
C PHE A 56 7.78 2.03 -24.53
N VAL A 57 9.05 1.93 -24.94
CA VAL A 57 10.01 3.03 -24.85
C VAL A 57 9.54 4.25 -25.66
N ALA A 58 9.11 4.04 -26.90
CA ALA A 58 8.55 5.12 -27.72
C ALA A 58 7.30 5.77 -27.10
N SER A 59 6.47 4.98 -26.43
CA SER A 59 5.28 5.49 -25.73
C SER A 59 5.66 6.25 -24.45
N ALA A 60 6.65 5.76 -23.70
CA ALA A 60 7.18 6.42 -22.50
C ALA A 60 7.85 7.77 -22.82
N GLU A 61 8.59 7.88 -23.93
CA GLU A 61 9.19 9.14 -24.38
C GLU A 61 8.11 10.18 -24.73
N LYS A 62 7.06 9.78 -25.45
CA LYS A 62 5.91 10.67 -25.73
C LYS A 62 5.15 11.04 -24.46
N ALA A 63 5.01 10.12 -23.52
CA ALA A 63 4.42 10.37 -22.21
C ALA A 63 5.23 11.41 -21.42
N ALA A 64 6.57 11.33 -21.44
CA ALA A 64 7.46 12.32 -20.85
C ALA A 64 7.33 13.71 -21.53
N ALA A 65 6.97 13.75 -22.81
CA ALA A 65 6.65 14.97 -23.54
C ALA A 65 5.22 15.51 -23.30
N GLY A 66 4.42 14.83 -22.46
CA GLY A 66 3.08 15.30 -22.07
C GLY A 66 1.90 14.61 -22.76
N ASP A 67 2.12 13.54 -23.52
CA ASP A 67 1.04 12.81 -24.19
C ASP A 67 0.38 11.78 -23.25
N LEU A 68 -0.83 12.11 -22.77
CA LEU A 68 -1.61 11.22 -21.89
C LEU A 68 -1.95 9.88 -22.54
N ARG A 69 -2.27 9.87 -23.84
CA ARG A 69 -2.62 8.63 -24.54
C ARG A 69 -1.42 7.71 -24.62
N ALA A 70 -0.23 8.28 -24.83
CA ALA A 70 1.01 7.52 -24.81
C ALA A 70 1.35 6.99 -23.40
N ALA A 71 1.08 7.78 -22.35
CA ALA A 71 1.25 7.33 -20.96
C ALA A 71 0.34 6.13 -20.62
N GLU A 72 -0.92 6.19 -21.04
CA GLU A 72 -1.88 5.10 -20.86
C GLU A 72 -1.48 3.87 -21.68
N ALA A 73 -1.08 4.04 -22.94
CA ALA A 73 -0.59 2.95 -23.77
C ALA A 73 0.64 2.27 -23.14
N ALA A 74 1.62 3.04 -22.65
CA ALA A 74 2.79 2.50 -21.96
C ALA A 74 2.39 1.70 -20.72
N ARG A 75 1.40 2.18 -19.96
CA ARG A 75 0.89 1.49 -18.77
C ARG A 75 0.24 0.15 -19.13
N GLU A 76 -0.62 0.12 -20.14
CA GLU A 76 -1.28 -1.11 -20.58
C GLU A 76 -0.27 -2.12 -21.13
N MET A 77 0.71 -1.68 -21.91
CA MET A 77 1.77 -2.56 -22.40
C MET A 77 2.58 -3.19 -21.25
N ALA A 78 2.99 -2.39 -20.27
CA ALA A 78 3.70 -2.90 -19.10
C ALA A 78 2.80 -3.83 -18.27
N TRP A 79 1.50 -3.51 -18.13
CA TRP A 79 0.52 -4.38 -17.47
C TRP A 79 0.44 -5.75 -18.13
N GLU A 80 0.36 -5.82 -19.46
CA GLU A 80 0.34 -7.09 -20.20
C GLU A 80 1.59 -7.93 -19.92
N GLN A 81 2.77 -7.29 -19.87
CA GLN A 81 4.02 -7.98 -19.55
C GLN A 81 4.00 -8.56 -18.13
N LEU A 82 3.50 -7.79 -17.16
CA LEU A 82 3.35 -8.25 -15.77
C LEU A 82 2.40 -9.45 -15.61
N HIS A 83 1.46 -9.63 -16.53
CA HIS A 83 0.42 -10.68 -16.48
C HIS A 83 0.62 -11.77 -17.54
N SER A 84 1.77 -11.81 -18.18
CA SER A 84 2.10 -12.80 -19.22
C SER A 84 2.45 -14.18 -18.67
N GLY A 85 2.72 -14.29 -17.36
CA GLY A 85 3.13 -15.53 -16.70
C GLY A 85 3.13 -15.43 -15.17
N PRO A 86 3.70 -16.43 -14.46
CA PRO A 86 3.84 -16.39 -13.01
C PRO A 86 4.60 -15.13 -12.55
N TRP A 87 4.11 -14.45 -11.51
CA TRP A 87 4.72 -13.20 -11.03
C TRP A 87 6.22 -13.31 -10.74
N SER A 88 6.67 -14.46 -10.23
CA SER A 88 8.07 -14.74 -9.92
C SER A 88 9.00 -14.76 -11.13
N GLU A 89 8.46 -14.98 -12.32
CA GLU A 89 9.21 -15.08 -13.59
C GLU A 89 9.20 -13.76 -14.37
N VAL A 90 8.44 -12.77 -13.91
CA VAL A 90 8.39 -11.44 -14.52
C VAL A 90 9.70 -10.71 -14.26
N GLU A 91 10.37 -10.29 -15.33
CA GLU A 91 11.62 -9.52 -15.26
C GLU A 91 11.45 -8.23 -14.45
N PRO A 92 12.38 -7.88 -13.55
CA PRO A 92 12.28 -6.69 -12.71
C PRO A 92 12.15 -5.39 -13.52
N ALA A 93 12.70 -5.34 -14.72
CA ALA A 93 12.61 -4.19 -15.61
C ALA A 93 11.16 -3.82 -15.91
N TRP A 94 10.30 -4.79 -16.22
CA TRP A 94 8.88 -4.53 -16.51
C TRP A 94 8.10 -4.03 -15.31
N ARG A 95 8.48 -4.42 -14.09
CA ARG A 95 7.91 -3.85 -12.85
C ARG A 95 8.29 -2.38 -12.70
N HIS A 96 9.54 -2.04 -12.99
CA HIS A 96 9.99 -0.64 -13.00
C HIS A 96 9.33 0.18 -14.14
N ALA A 97 9.15 -0.43 -15.31
CA ALA A 97 8.46 0.17 -16.45
C ALA A 97 6.99 0.48 -16.12
N TYR A 98 6.30 -0.43 -15.43
CA TYR A 98 4.94 -0.21 -14.98
C TYR A 98 4.85 0.95 -13.97
N ALA A 99 5.79 1.02 -13.01
CA ALA A 99 5.89 2.14 -12.08
C ALA A 99 6.11 3.49 -12.80
N LEU A 100 7.00 3.51 -13.80
CA LEU A 100 7.25 4.70 -14.63
C LEU A 100 6.00 5.15 -15.39
N ALA A 101 5.28 4.22 -16.02
CA ALA A 101 4.06 4.54 -16.74
C ALA A 101 2.97 5.07 -15.80
N CYS A 102 2.85 4.51 -14.59
CA CYS A 102 1.94 5.02 -13.56
C CYS A 102 2.27 6.45 -13.14
N LEU A 103 3.56 6.79 -12.98
CA LEU A 103 4.01 8.16 -12.70
C LEU A 103 3.59 9.14 -13.82
N HIS A 104 3.77 8.75 -15.09
CA HIS A 104 3.36 9.58 -16.22
C HIS A 104 1.84 9.76 -16.29
N VAL A 105 1.06 8.69 -16.12
CA VAL A 105 -0.40 8.78 -16.09
C VAL A 105 -0.86 9.69 -14.95
N ALA A 106 -0.25 9.55 -13.78
CA ALA A 106 -0.60 10.35 -12.61
C ALA A 106 -0.28 11.83 -12.80
N SER A 107 0.92 12.17 -13.29
CA SER A 107 1.31 13.57 -13.49
C SER A 107 0.42 14.29 -14.51
N LEU A 108 0.00 13.57 -15.55
CA LEU A 108 -0.87 14.12 -16.60
C LEU A 108 -2.35 14.17 -16.21
N ARG A 109 -2.80 13.33 -15.27
CA ARG A 109 -4.17 13.33 -14.73
C ARG A 109 -4.36 14.17 -13.47
N ALA A 110 -3.27 14.61 -12.82
CA ALA A 110 -3.33 15.30 -11.53
C ALA A 110 -4.23 16.55 -11.53
N GLY A 111 -4.31 17.28 -12.65
CA GLY A 111 -5.13 18.47 -12.80
C GLY A 111 -6.59 18.23 -13.21
N ASP A 112 -6.92 17.05 -13.75
CA ASP A 112 -8.25 16.73 -14.31
C ASP A 112 -9.02 15.75 -13.41
N ASP A 113 -8.42 14.60 -13.11
CA ASP A 113 -9.00 13.57 -12.25
C ASP A 113 -8.00 13.16 -11.17
N ARG A 114 -8.05 13.87 -10.04
CA ARG A 114 -7.26 13.59 -8.83
C ARG A 114 -7.35 12.13 -8.40
N ARG A 115 -8.55 11.53 -8.46
CA ARG A 115 -8.77 10.15 -8.01
C ARG A 115 -8.13 9.18 -9.00
N ALA A 116 -8.22 9.41 -10.31
CA ALA A 116 -7.50 8.58 -11.27
C ALA A 116 -5.98 8.70 -11.14
N ALA A 117 -5.46 9.91 -10.88
CA ALA A 117 -4.05 10.11 -10.62
C ALA A 117 -3.58 9.33 -9.38
N LEU A 118 -4.31 9.44 -8.26
CA LEU A 118 -3.99 8.71 -7.04
C LEU A 118 -4.10 7.19 -7.24
N ARG A 119 -5.14 6.72 -7.95
CA ARG A 119 -5.27 5.30 -8.31
C ARG A 119 -4.08 4.81 -9.13
N ALA A 120 -3.61 5.59 -10.10
CA ALA A 120 -2.44 5.22 -10.91
C ALA A 120 -1.17 5.12 -10.04
N LEU A 121 -0.94 6.06 -9.13
CA LEU A 121 0.19 6.02 -8.19
C LEU A 121 0.12 4.82 -7.26
N ASP A 122 -1.05 4.54 -6.67
CA ASP A 122 -1.24 3.38 -5.79
C ASP A 122 -1.02 2.07 -6.55
N MET A 123 -1.51 1.96 -7.78
CA MET A 123 -1.23 0.80 -8.63
C MET A 123 0.27 0.65 -8.92
N GLY A 124 0.99 1.76 -9.14
CA GLY A 124 2.44 1.78 -9.27
C GLY A 124 3.15 1.28 -8.00
N LEU A 125 2.64 1.56 -6.81
CA LEU A 125 3.21 1.04 -5.55
C LEU A 125 2.88 -0.43 -5.31
N ILE A 126 1.71 -0.90 -5.74
CA ILE A 126 1.25 -2.27 -5.53
C ILE A 126 1.93 -3.24 -6.52
N MET A 127 2.02 -2.84 -7.80
CA MET A 127 2.47 -3.71 -8.89
C MET A 127 3.84 -3.31 -9.45
N GLY A 128 4.34 -2.12 -9.14
CA GLY A 128 5.62 -1.65 -9.65
C GLY A 128 6.81 -2.21 -8.88
N GLY A 129 8.01 -2.00 -9.43
CA GLY A 129 9.26 -2.33 -8.77
C GLY A 129 9.83 -1.16 -7.96
N ASP A 130 10.85 -1.43 -7.15
CA ASP A 130 11.34 -0.47 -6.15
C ASP A 130 12.15 0.72 -6.72
N LEU A 131 12.63 0.65 -7.97
CA LEU A 131 13.48 1.68 -8.59
C LEU A 131 12.91 3.11 -8.48
N LEU A 132 11.59 3.25 -8.63
CA LEU A 132 10.87 4.53 -8.65
C LEU A 132 9.94 4.69 -7.44
N ARG A 133 10.08 3.86 -6.40
CA ARG A 133 9.20 3.87 -5.23
C ARG A 133 9.20 5.23 -4.51
N ALA A 134 10.37 5.81 -4.29
CA ALA A 134 10.50 7.12 -3.66
C ALA A 134 9.82 8.23 -4.48
N GLU A 135 9.87 8.15 -5.81
CA GLU A 135 9.21 9.12 -6.70
C GLU A 135 7.68 8.97 -6.67
N LEU A 136 7.17 7.73 -6.63
CA LEU A 136 5.74 7.44 -6.43
C LEU A 136 5.24 7.98 -5.09
N GLU A 137 5.96 7.72 -4.00
CA GLU A 137 5.61 8.21 -2.66
C GLU A 137 5.63 9.75 -2.61
N ALA A 138 6.64 10.39 -3.20
CA ALA A 138 6.72 11.84 -3.30
C ALA A 138 5.57 12.43 -4.15
N ALA A 139 5.18 11.76 -5.24
CA ALA A 139 4.05 12.17 -6.06
C ALA A 139 2.72 12.06 -5.28
N ILE A 140 2.51 10.98 -4.51
CA ILE A 140 1.33 10.80 -3.67
C ILE A 140 1.23 11.89 -2.61
N ALA A 141 2.35 12.24 -1.97
CA ALA A 141 2.39 13.31 -0.97
C ALA A 141 2.01 14.68 -1.55
N GLN A 142 2.21 14.89 -2.86
CA GLN A 142 1.84 16.11 -3.57
C GLN A 142 0.38 16.10 -4.05
N VAL A 143 -0.30 14.95 -4.08
CA VAL A 143 -1.74 14.90 -4.39
C VAL A 143 -2.50 15.44 -3.18
N PRO A 144 -3.13 16.62 -3.27
CA PRO A 144 -3.76 17.24 -2.11
C PRO A 144 -4.83 16.32 -1.52
N ALA A 145 -4.82 16.18 -0.20
CA ALA A 145 -5.91 15.55 0.52
C ALA A 145 -7.19 16.36 0.26
N ASN A 146 -8.34 15.69 0.06
CA ASN A 146 -9.61 16.39 0.04
C ASN A 146 -9.88 16.96 1.44
N GLY A 147 -9.46 18.21 1.65
CA GLY A 147 -9.53 18.89 2.94
C GLY A 147 -10.94 19.22 3.40
N ASN A 148 -11.93 19.30 2.50
CA ASN A 148 -13.31 19.64 2.84
C ASN A 148 -14.29 18.93 1.88
N ARG A 149 -14.98 17.92 2.38
CA ARG A 149 -16.31 17.54 1.87
C ARG A 149 -17.34 17.92 2.93
N GLU A 150 -17.62 19.21 3.02
CA GLU A 150 -18.91 19.68 3.50
C GLU A 150 -19.71 20.09 2.26
N GLY A 151 -20.57 19.19 1.77
CA GLY A 151 -21.54 19.49 0.69
C GLY A 151 -21.36 18.66 -0.60
N GLU A 152 -22.50 18.13 -1.08
CA GLU A 152 -22.75 17.37 -2.33
C GLU A 152 -22.30 15.89 -2.26
N GLY A 153 -23.11 14.90 -1.86
CA GLY A 153 -24.52 14.62 -2.23
C GLY A 153 -24.52 13.84 -3.56
N ASP A 154 -24.30 12.52 -3.58
CA ASP A 154 -25.43 11.57 -3.74
C ASP A 154 -25.13 10.11 -3.29
N GLY A 155 -23.99 9.85 -2.64
CA GLY A 155 -23.58 8.48 -2.23
C GLY A 155 -23.75 8.12 -0.75
N ALA A 156 -24.04 9.11 0.11
CA ALA A 156 -23.97 8.94 1.57
C ALA A 156 -25.07 8.03 2.18
N GLY A 157 -26.16 7.82 1.44
CA GLY A 157 -27.30 7.02 1.90
C GLY A 157 -27.09 5.50 1.90
N ASP A 158 -26.07 5.00 1.19
CA ASP A 158 -25.76 3.56 1.10
C ASP A 158 -24.65 3.16 2.08
N ALA A 159 -23.56 3.94 2.14
CA ALA A 159 -22.45 3.69 3.05
C ALA A 159 -22.86 3.74 4.53
N GLY A 160 -23.70 4.71 4.93
CA GLY A 160 -24.22 4.82 6.30
C GLY A 160 -25.12 3.64 6.69
N ARG A 161 -25.97 3.17 5.77
CA ARG A 161 -26.82 1.99 5.95
C ARG A 161 -26.01 0.71 6.08
N ASN A 162 -24.92 0.60 5.33
CA ASN A 162 -24.03 -0.55 5.39
C ASN A 162 -23.33 -0.60 6.76
N VAL A 163 -22.79 0.52 7.25
CA VAL A 163 -22.09 0.60 8.56
C VAL A 163 -23.00 0.19 9.73
N GLU A 164 -24.26 0.63 9.76
CA GLU A 164 -25.22 0.21 10.79
C GLU A 164 -25.53 -1.29 10.70
N ARG A 165 -25.72 -1.82 9.49
CA ARG A 165 -25.91 -3.25 9.23
C ARG A 165 -24.72 -4.11 9.68
N TRP A 166 -23.49 -3.66 9.42
CA TRP A 166 -22.27 -4.34 9.89
C TRP A 166 -22.17 -4.32 11.41
N ARG A 167 -22.51 -3.18 12.04
CA ARG A 167 -22.51 -3.03 13.51
C ARG A 167 -23.50 -3.99 14.18
N GLU A 168 -24.69 -4.16 13.60
CA GLU A 168 -25.68 -5.12 14.07
C GLU A 168 -25.22 -6.57 13.89
N GLY A 169 -24.60 -6.90 12.74
CA GLY A 169 -24.05 -8.23 12.46
C GLY A 169 -22.93 -8.63 13.42
N LEU A 170 -21.98 -7.73 13.69
CA LEU A 170 -20.89 -7.93 14.65
C LEU A 170 -21.41 -8.08 16.10
N SER A 171 -22.52 -7.42 16.42
CA SER A 171 -23.12 -7.49 17.75
C SER A 171 -23.84 -8.82 18.00
N ARG A 172 -24.41 -9.42 16.95
CA ARG A 172 -25.05 -10.75 16.99
C ARG A 172 -24.05 -11.91 17.05
N ASN A 173 -22.83 -11.73 16.51
CA ASN A 173 -21.85 -12.81 16.32
C ASN A 173 -21.03 -13.18 17.58
N ARG A 174 -21.63 -13.09 18.78
CA ARG A 174 -20.95 -13.35 20.05
C ARG A 174 -21.35 -14.66 20.75
N ASP A 175 -22.23 -15.46 20.16
CA ASP A 175 -22.54 -16.78 20.71
C ASP A 175 -21.55 -17.84 20.19
N LEU A 176 -20.70 -18.34 21.09
CA LEU A 176 -19.77 -19.43 20.82
C LEU A 176 -20.51 -20.67 20.29
N GLY A 177 -21.75 -20.88 20.74
CA GLY A 177 -22.61 -21.97 20.29
C GLY A 177 -23.01 -21.85 18.82
N ASP A 178 -23.17 -20.63 18.29
CA ASP A 178 -23.46 -20.39 16.88
C ASP A 178 -22.21 -20.48 16.02
N ALA A 179 -21.07 -19.98 16.51
CA ALA A 179 -19.79 -20.13 15.82
C ALA A 179 -19.42 -21.62 15.62
N LEU A 180 -19.65 -22.47 16.62
CA LEU A 180 -19.38 -23.92 16.55
C LEU A 180 -20.24 -24.66 15.52
N LYS A 181 -21.41 -24.13 15.13
CA LYS A 181 -22.27 -24.72 14.08
C LYS A 181 -21.74 -24.47 12.67
N VAL A 182 -21.01 -23.36 12.49
CA VAL A 182 -20.49 -22.92 11.19
C VAL A 182 -19.07 -23.43 10.96
N LEU A 183 -18.28 -23.56 12.03
CA LEU A 183 -16.89 -23.96 11.93
C LEU A 183 -16.73 -25.48 11.64
N PRO A 184 -15.74 -25.87 10.83
CA PRO A 184 -15.39 -27.27 10.65
C PRO A 184 -15.15 -28.01 11.99
N VAL A 185 -15.46 -29.30 11.99
CA VAL A 185 -15.26 -30.16 13.16
C VAL A 185 -13.78 -30.10 13.57
N LYS A 186 -13.51 -29.85 14.86
CA LYS A 186 -12.17 -29.63 15.47
C LYS A 186 -11.52 -28.26 15.25
N SER A 187 -12.18 -27.28 14.60
CA SER A 187 -11.60 -25.93 14.45
C SER A 187 -11.20 -25.24 15.76
N LEU A 188 -11.85 -25.57 16.88
CA LEU A 188 -11.54 -25.06 18.22
C LEU A 188 -11.00 -26.14 19.17
N SER A 189 -10.53 -27.29 18.66
CA SER A 189 -9.99 -28.38 19.50
C SER A 189 -8.52 -28.17 19.91
N CYS A 190 -7.92 -27.03 19.53
CA CYS A 190 -6.54 -26.69 19.83
C CYS A 190 -6.35 -26.42 21.33
N LYS A 191 -5.14 -26.64 21.85
CA LYS A 191 -4.80 -26.22 23.21
C LYS A 191 -4.99 -24.70 23.34
N ARG A 192 -5.65 -24.28 24.41
CA ARG A 192 -5.82 -22.84 24.72
C ARG A 192 -4.44 -22.20 24.84
N ILE A 193 -4.18 -21.19 24.01
CA ILE A 193 -2.92 -20.45 24.02
C ILE A 193 -2.81 -19.68 25.34
N GLU A 194 -1.63 -19.72 25.94
CA GLU A 194 -1.35 -19.03 27.19
C GLU A 194 -1.41 -17.50 27.02
N ARG A 195 -1.88 -16.79 28.04
CA ARG A 195 -1.95 -15.32 28.06
C ARG A 195 -1.05 -14.78 29.15
N ARG A 196 -0.16 -13.84 28.79
CA ARG A 196 0.77 -13.18 29.72
C ARG A 196 0.62 -11.67 29.66
N THR A 197 0.74 -11.03 30.80
CA THR A 197 0.80 -9.57 30.97
C THR A 197 2.16 -9.21 31.55
N CYS A 198 2.77 -8.11 31.08
CA CYS A 198 4.03 -7.58 31.62
C CYS A 198 5.17 -8.63 31.69
N ILE A 199 5.34 -9.42 30.63
CA ILE A 199 6.48 -10.35 30.51
C ILE A 199 7.77 -9.56 30.24
N SER A 200 8.88 -9.95 30.85
CA SER A 200 10.19 -9.40 30.48
C SER A 200 10.62 -9.93 29.11
N LEU A 201 11.52 -9.21 28.44
CA LEU A 201 12.04 -9.63 27.14
C LEU A 201 12.78 -10.97 27.26
N GLU A 202 13.54 -11.16 28.34
CA GLU A 202 14.31 -12.37 28.62
C GLU A 202 13.39 -13.59 28.79
N THR A 203 12.33 -13.46 29.59
CA THR A 203 11.34 -14.54 29.78
C THR A 203 10.60 -14.82 28.47
N PHE A 204 10.24 -13.79 27.70
CA PHE A 204 9.63 -14.00 26.39
C PHE A 204 10.55 -14.78 25.45
N ILE A 205 11.83 -14.41 25.39
CA ILE A 205 12.81 -15.06 24.51
C ILE A 205 13.01 -16.53 24.92
N HIS A 206 13.28 -16.79 26.19
CA HIS A 206 13.59 -18.13 26.68
C HIS A 206 12.38 -19.08 26.65
N ASP A 207 11.22 -18.62 27.12
CA ASP A 207 10.06 -19.50 27.35
C ASP A 207 9.13 -19.64 26.15
N TYR A 208 9.18 -18.71 25.19
CA TYR A 208 8.23 -18.69 24.05
C TYR A 208 8.94 -18.61 22.70
N PHE A 209 9.80 -17.61 22.48
CA PHE A 209 10.42 -17.38 21.18
C PHE A 209 11.35 -18.53 20.76
N LEU A 210 12.34 -18.89 21.59
CA LEU A 210 13.29 -19.97 21.31
C LEU A 210 12.64 -21.36 21.30
N ARG A 211 11.48 -21.48 21.93
CA ARG A 211 10.72 -22.73 22.03
C ARG A 211 9.62 -22.83 20.97
N GLU A 212 9.52 -21.82 20.09
CA GLU A 212 8.50 -21.71 19.04
C GLU A 212 7.07 -21.91 19.58
N SER A 213 6.83 -21.47 20.81
CA SER A 213 5.56 -21.68 21.51
C SER A 213 4.70 -20.42 21.44
N PRO A 214 3.44 -20.50 20.96
CA PRO A 214 2.58 -19.34 20.86
C PRO A 214 2.18 -18.81 22.24
N VAL A 215 2.11 -17.48 22.36
CA VAL A 215 1.65 -16.78 23.57
C VAL A 215 0.89 -15.52 23.20
N ILE A 216 -0.16 -15.19 23.95
CA ILE A 216 -0.91 -13.95 23.81
C ILE A 216 -0.38 -12.93 24.82
N LEU A 217 0.24 -11.87 24.31
CA LEU A 217 0.70 -10.74 25.12
C LEU A 217 -0.45 -9.75 25.32
N SER A 218 -0.79 -9.47 26.57
CA SER A 218 -1.87 -8.55 26.96
C SER A 218 -1.29 -7.30 27.64
N GLY A 219 -1.92 -6.15 27.44
CA GLY A 219 -1.45 -4.87 28.00
C GLY A 219 -0.40 -4.13 27.16
N CYS A 220 0.24 -4.80 26.18
CA CYS A 220 1.36 -4.23 25.43
C CYS A 220 0.96 -3.11 24.47
N ILE A 221 -0.25 -3.16 23.90
CA ILE A 221 -0.71 -2.22 22.87
C ILE A 221 -1.92 -1.39 23.33
N ASP A 222 -2.22 -1.41 24.64
CA ASP A 222 -3.41 -0.79 25.21
C ASP A 222 -3.42 0.73 25.05
N HIS A 223 -2.24 1.33 24.96
CA HIS A 223 -2.02 2.76 24.77
C HIS A 223 -1.97 3.18 23.28
N TRP A 224 -2.07 2.23 22.34
CA TRP A 224 -1.96 2.57 20.91
C TRP A 224 -3.15 3.45 20.46
N PRO A 225 -2.90 4.56 19.74
CA PRO A 225 -3.97 5.42 19.23
C PRO A 225 -4.99 4.68 18.35
N ALA A 226 -4.58 3.60 17.69
CA ALA A 226 -5.45 2.74 16.90
C ALA A 226 -6.66 2.23 17.71
N ARG A 227 -6.53 2.01 19.03
CA ARG A 227 -7.62 1.52 19.89
C ARG A 227 -8.76 2.51 20.10
N THR A 228 -8.52 3.79 19.86
CA THR A 228 -9.53 4.85 19.93
C THR A 228 -9.88 5.37 18.54
N LYS A 229 -8.88 5.74 17.74
CA LYS A 229 -9.07 6.38 16.44
C LYS A 229 -9.71 5.46 15.39
N TRP A 230 -9.30 4.19 15.29
CA TRP A 230 -9.75 3.31 14.21
C TRP A 230 -11.15 2.71 14.44
N LYS A 231 -11.76 2.95 15.61
CA LYS A 231 -13.18 2.62 15.85
C LYS A 231 -14.13 3.53 15.07
N ASP A 232 -13.65 4.72 14.72
CA ASP A 232 -14.39 5.65 13.87
C ASP A 232 -14.12 5.33 12.40
N ILE A 233 -15.12 4.79 11.71
CA ILE A 233 -14.99 4.49 10.28
C ILE A 233 -14.76 5.76 9.46
N LYS A 234 -15.30 6.92 9.89
CA LYS A 234 -15.08 8.20 9.22
C LYS A 234 -13.64 8.67 9.36
N TYR A 235 -12.99 8.32 10.47
CA TYR A 235 -11.56 8.54 10.62
C TYR A 235 -10.78 7.78 9.55
N LEU A 236 -11.07 6.48 9.36
CA LEU A 236 -10.42 5.64 8.35
C LEU A 236 -10.70 6.12 6.92
N GLU A 237 -11.96 6.45 6.62
CA GLU A 237 -12.37 7.00 5.32
C GLU A 237 -11.63 8.32 5.02
N ARG A 238 -11.47 9.20 6.00
CA ARG A 238 -10.74 10.46 5.83
C ARG A 238 -9.25 10.26 5.57
N ILE A 239 -8.59 9.32 6.28
CA ILE A 239 -7.14 9.15 6.15
C ILE A 239 -6.74 8.29 4.94
N ALA A 240 -7.59 7.36 4.52
CA ALA A 240 -7.22 6.34 3.53
C ALA A 240 -8.35 5.97 2.55
N GLY A 241 -9.53 6.60 2.61
CA GLY A 241 -10.70 6.18 1.82
C GLY A 241 -10.57 6.37 0.30
N ASP A 242 -9.71 7.28 -0.15
CA ASP A 242 -9.41 7.44 -1.59
C ASP A 242 -8.23 6.56 -2.07
N ARG A 243 -7.60 5.77 -1.18
CA ARG A 243 -6.45 4.92 -1.53
C ARG A 243 -6.90 3.59 -2.14
N THR A 244 -6.19 3.14 -3.15
CA THR A 244 -6.37 1.78 -3.70
C THR A 244 -5.63 0.77 -2.84
N ILE A 245 -6.33 -0.29 -2.43
CA ILE A 245 -5.76 -1.41 -1.68
C ILE A 245 -6.16 -2.75 -2.33
N PRO A 246 -5.30 -3.77 -2.27
CA PRO A 246 -5.70 -5.13 -2.64
C PRO A 246 -6.69 -5.69 -1.60
N VAL A 247 -7.66 -6.48 -2.06
CA VAL A 247 -8.65 -7.18 -1.23
C VAL A 247 -8.58 -8.66 -1.56
N GLU A 248 -8.43 -9.51 -0.54
CA GLU A 248 -8.37 -10.98 -0.64
C GLU A 248 -9.75 -11.64 -0.46
#